data_AF-A0A2G9MMZ6-F1
#
_entry.id   AF-A0A2G9MMZ6-F1
#
_cell.length_a   1.000
_cell.length_b   1.000
_cell.length_c   1.000
_cell.angle_alpha   90.00
_cell.angle_beta   90.00
_cell.angle_gamma   90.00
#
_symmetry.space_group_name_H-M   'P 1'
#
loop_
_entity.id
_entity.type
_entity.pdbx_description
1 polymer ?
#
loop_
_entity_poly.entity_id
_entity_poly.type
_entity_poly.pdbx_seq_one_letter_code
_entity_poly.pdbx_strand_id
1 'polypeptide(L)'
;AVSPRFKDSEKNGYKHHAFYNYKEIAKYVDYVELMAYDFHKGRGVKPSPVMPEDKLDDVIRYAKANIPNDKIVVLFPFYGAVWKTNGRFVGPLSAPNTNKYLAQKTSSRYDNGELRIETSDRIVYAQDSKTFKRRLELMDGYNLDNVGGWRQTHATTGIFNQIENWKQR
;
A
#
# COMPACT_ATOMS: atom_id res chain seq x y z
N ALA A 1 -14.53 5.05 1.41
CA ALA A 1 -13.50 4.31 0.66
C ALA A 1 -14.00 3.64 -0.63
N VAL A 2 -13.13 3.51 -1.63
CA VAL A 2 -13.34 2.82 -2.91
C VAL A 2 -12.18 1.86 -3.20
N SER A 3 -12.44 0.81 -4.00
CA SER A 3 -11.35 -0.03 -4.53
C SER A 3 -10.39 0.82 -5.36
N PRO A 4 -9.08 0.51 -5.37
CA PRO A 4 -8.14 1.28 -6.17
C PRO A 4 -8.49 1.14 -7.65
N ARG A 5 -8.10 2.11 -8.46
CA ARG A 5 -8.33 2.05 -9.90
C ARG A 5 -7.14 2.67 -10.62
N PHE A 6 -6.76 2.04 -11.71
CA PHE A 6 -5.74 2.51 -12.63
C PHE A 6 -6.18 2.19 -14.06
N LYS A 7 -5.47 2.74 -15.05
CA LYS A 7 -5.82 2.57 -16.46
C LYS A 7 -5.96 1.08 -16.81
N ASP A 8 -7.10 0.73 -17.40
CA ASP A 8 -7.45 -0.63 -17.85
C ASP A 8 -7.41 -1.72 -16.75
N SER A 9 -7.44 -1.35 -15.47
CA SER A 9 -7.36 -2.30 -14.35
C SER A 9 -8.43 -3.41 -14.43
N GLU A 10 -9.62 -3.09 -14.92
CA GLU A 10 -10.73 -4.03 -15.10
C GLU A 10 -10.47 -5.11 -16.15
N LYS A 11 -9.61 -4.82 -17.13
CA LYS A 11 -9.16 -5.76 -18.16
C LYS A 11 -7.96 -6.60 -17.69
N ASN A 12 -7.27 -6.14 -16.65
CA ASN A 12 -6.03 -6.71 -16.13
C ASN A 12 -6.22 -7.51 -14.83
N GLY A 13 -7.35 -8.20 -14.71
CA GLY A 13 -7.65 -9.06 -13.56
C GLY A 13 -8.32 -8.37 -12.37
N TYR A 14 -8.53 -7.06 -12.42
CA TYR A 14 -9.19 -6.28 -11.35
C TYR A 14 -10.59 -5.80 -11.75
N LYS A 15 -11.45 -6.72 -12.24
CA LYS A 15 -12.80 -6.39 -12.75
C LYS A 15 -13.62 -5.52 -11.78
N HIS A 16 -13.50 -5.76 -10.48
CA HIS A 16 -14.21 -5.02 -9.43
C HIS A 16 -13.80 -3.55 -9.33
N HIS A 17 -12.64 -3.15 -9.84
CA HIS A 17 -12.22 -1.74 -9.89
C HIS A 17 -13.17 -0.89 -10.76
N ALA A 18 -13.80 -1.47 -11.79
CA ALA A 18 -14.72 -0.74 -12.68
C ALA A 18 -16.05 -0.35 -12.00
N PHE A 19 -16.41 -0.96 -10.86
CA PHE A 19 -17.65 -0.66 -10.16
C PHE A 19 -17.67 0.75 -9.54
N TYR A 20 -16.50 1.36 -9.35
CA TYR A 20 -16.37 2.68 -8.76
C TYR A 20 -16.11 3.75 -9.84
N ASN A 21 -17.14 4.52 -10.17
CA ASN A 21 -17.01 5.68 -11.05
C ASN A 21 -16.51 6.88 -10.23
N TYR A 22 -15.19 7.09 -10.23
CA TYR A 22 -14.51 8.13 -9.44
C TYR A 22 -15.07 9.53 -9.73
N LYS A 23 -15.27 9.86 -11.01
CA LYS A 23 -15.76 11.18 -11.44
C LYS A 23 -17.19 11.43 -10.98
N GLU A 24 -18.03 10.40 -10.95
CA GLU A 24 -19.40 10.53 -10.48
C GLU A 24 -19.45 10.64 -8.94
N ILE A 25 -18.75 9.75 -8.25
CA ILE A 25 -18.71 9.71 -6.78
C ILE A 25 -18.21 11.05 -6.22
N ALA A 26 -17.15 11.62 -6.80
CA ALA A 26 -16.52 12.85 -6.32
C ALA A 26 -17.45 14.09 -6.30
N LYS A 27 -18.59 14.04 -7.01
CA LYS A 27 -19.61 15.11 -6.99
C LYS A 27 -20.41 15.14 -5.68
N TYR A 28 -20.49 14.00 -4.99
CA TYR A 28 -21.44 13.80 -3.88
C TYR A 28 -20.76 13.63 -2.51
N VAL A 29 -19.42 13.61 -2.47
CA VAL A 29 -18.65 13.39 -1.24
C VAL A 29 -17.58 14.45 -1.06
N ASP A 30 -17.19 14.71 0.19
CA ASP A 30 -16.06 15.58 0.51
C ASP A 30 -14.73 14.89 0.19
N TYR A 31 -14.64 13.59 0.45
CA TYR A 31 -13.42 12.81 0.26
C TYR A 31 -13.70 11.48 -0.43
N VAL A 32 -12.76 11.07 -1.28
CA VAL A 32 -12.68 9.74 -1.89
C VAL A 32 -11.43 9.05 -1.38
N GLU A 33 -11.63 8.08 -0.49
CA GLU A 33 -10.52 7.32 0.09
C GLU A 33 -10.16 6.12 -0.79
N LEU A 34 -8.93 6.10 -1.30
CA LEU A 34 -8.42 5.08 -2.20
C LEU A 34 -7.77 3.95 -1.40
N MET A 35 -8.35 2.75 -1.44
CA MET A 35 -7.74 1.56 -0.82
C MET A 35 -6.59 1.02 -1.68
N ALA A 36 -5.48 1.76 -1.78
CA ALA A 36 -4.37 1.50 -2.70
C ALA A 36 -3.49 0.29 -2.31
N TYR A 37 -4.07 -0.78 -1.77
CA TYR A 37 -3.38 -1.98 -1.31
C TYR A 37 -4.09 -3.24 -1.81
N ASP A 38 -3.48 -4.40 -1.55
CA ASP A 38 -4.02 -5.74 -1.81
C ASP A 38 -3.87 -6.25 -3.24
N PHE A 39 -2.91 -5.70 -3.99
CA PHE A 39 -2.60 -6.13 -5.34
C PHE A 39 -2.15 -7.60 -5.42
N HIS A 40 -1.45 -8.09 -4.39
CA HIS A 40 -0.94 -9.45 -4.33
C HIS A 40 -1.34 -10.15 -3.04
N LYS A 41 -2.55 -10.75 -3.04
CA LYS A 41 -3.05 -11.54 -1.92
C LYS A 41 -3.60 -12.89 -2.37
N GLY A 42 -3.35 -13.93 -1.57
CA GLY A 42 -4.07 -15.20 -1.67
C GLY A 42 -3.36 -16.31 -2.45
N ARG A 43 -4.12 -17.34 -2.83
CA ARG A 43 -3.62 -18.54 -3.52
C ARG A 43 -3.29 -18.22 -4.99
N GLY A 44 -2.20 -18.79 -5.50
CA GLY A 44 -1.80 -18.66 -6.91
C GLY A 44 -0.98 -17.41 -7.24
N VAL A 45 -0.73 -16.53 -6.27
CA VAL A 45 0.14 -15.36 -6.43
C VAL A 45 1.51 -15.68 -5.81
N LYS A 46 2.59 -15.28 -6.48
CA LYS A 46 3.95 -15.39 -5.92
C LYS A 46 4.11 -14.40 -4.75
N PRO A 47 5.03 -14.65 -3.80
CA PRO A 47 5.37 -13.65 -2.79
C PRO A 47 5.70 -12.31 -3.48
N SER A 48 4.94 -11.28 -3.16
CA SER A 48 5.00 -9.96 -3.80
C SER A 48 4.53 -8.86 -2.84
N PRO A 49 4.86 -7.60 -3.10
CA PRO A 49 4.44 -6.48 -2.26
C PRO A 49 2.91 -6.37 -2.15
N VAL A 50 2.42 -6.02 -0.97
CA VAL A 50 0.99 -5.77 -0.72
C VAL A 50 0.54 -4.51 -1.46
N MET A 51 1.37 -3.48 -1.46
CA MET A 51 1.19 -2.24 -2.20
C MET A 51 2.50 -1.90 -2.93
N PRO A 52 2.66 -2.43 -4.17
CA PRO A 52 3.78 -2.11 -5.05
C PRO A 52 3.82 -0.61 -5.39
N GLU A 53 5.00 -0.01 -5.42
CA GLU A 53 5.18 1.43 -5.65
C GLU A 53 4.75 1.87 -7.06
N ASP A 54 5.02 1.06 -8.08
CA ASP A 54 4.54 1.28 -9.45
C ASP A 54 2.99 1.30 -9.54
N LYS A 55 2.33 0.41 -8.81
CA LYS A 55 0.85 0.37 -8.74
C LYS A 55 0.29 1.54 -7.97
N LEU A 56 0.99 2.03 -6.95
CA LEU A 56 0.60 3.25 -6.25
C LEU A 56 0.65 4.47 -7.19
N ASP A 57 1.72 4.62 -7.98
CA ASP A 57 1.85 5.68 -8.98
C ASP A 57 0.69 5.64 -9.99
N ASP A 58 0.41 4.46 -10.55
CA ASP A 58 -0.71 4.20 -11.47
C ASP A 58 -2.06 4.63 -10.87
N VAL A 59 -2.32 4.28 -9.60
CA VAL A 59 -3.55 4.63 -8.88
C VAL A 59 -3.66 6.14 -8.66
N ILE A 60 -2.58 6.79 -8.25
CA ILE A 60 -2.57 8.24 -8.01
C ILE A 60 -2.83 8.99 -9.32
N ARG A 61 -2.18 8.62 -10.42
CA ARG A 61 -2.42 9.24 -11.74
C ARG A 61 -3.88 9.13 -12.16
N TYR A 62 -4.46 7.94 -12.00
CA TYR A 62 -5.87 7.73 -12.35
C TYR A 62 -6.81 8.54 -11.45
N ALA A 63 -6.55 8.59 -10.15
CA ALA A 63 -7.34 9.38 -9.21
C ALA A 63 -7.32 10.87 -9.57
N LYS A 64 -6.15 11.46 -9.82
CA LYS A 64 -6.02 12.88 -10.20
C LYS A 64 -6.74 13.23 -11.50
N ALA A 65 -6.82 12.29 -12.44
CA ALA A 65 -7.55 12.51 -13.68
C ALA A 65 -9.08 12.52 -13.50
N ASN A 66 -9.59 12.01 -12.36
CA ASN A 66 -11.03 11.76 -12.17
C ASN A 66 -11.62 12.38 -10.89
N ILE A 67 -10.79 12.82 -9.94
CA ILE A 67 -11.19 13.33 -8.63
C ILE A 67 -10.48 14.68 -8.42
N PRO A 68 -11.18 15.74 -7.97
CA PRO A 68 -10.54 16.97 -7.53
C PRO A 68 -9.47 16.70 -6.47
N ASN A 69 -8.33 17.37 -6.57
CA ASN A 69 -7.12 17.03 -5.81
C ASN A 69 -7.32 17.06 -4.28
N ASP A 70 -8.07 18.05 -3.80
CA ASP A 70 -8.44 18.28 -2.41
C ASP A 70 -9.31 17.17 -1.80
N LYS A 71 -10.01 16.40 -2.65
CA LYS A 71 -10.87 15.28 -2.24
C LYS A 71 -10.15 13.93 -2.19
N ILE A 72 -8.93 13.82 -2.72
CA ILE A 72 -8.23 12.54 -2.80
C ILE A 72 -7.61 12.22 -1.44
N VAL A 73 -7.95 11.06 -0.86
CA VAL A 73 -7.29 10.50 0.32
C VAL A 73 -6.65 9.17 -0.05
N VAL A 74 -5.32 9.03 0.07
CA VAL A 74 -4.62 7.78 -0.25
C VAL A 74 -4.48 6.94 1.02
N LEU A 75 -5.01 5.72 1.02
CA LEU A 75 -4.91 4.82 2.17
C LEU A 75 -3.74 3.84 1.99
N PHE A 76 -2.81 3.80 2.95
CA PHE A 76 -1.68 2.87 2.96
C PHE A 76 -1.94 1.65 3.87
N PRO A 77 -1.42 0.46 3.53
CA PRO A 77 -1.49 -0.68 4.41
C PRO A 77 -0.44 -0.52 5.51
N PHE A 78 -0.87 -0.65 6.77
CA PHE A 78 0.02 -0.78 7.92
C PHE A 78 0.48 -2.24 8.14
N TYR A 79 0.19 -3.12 7.19
CA TYR A 79 0.55 -4.52 7.24
C TYR A 79 1.19 -4.95 5.93
N GLY A 80 2.00 -6.00 6.02
CA GLY A 80 2.55 -6.70 4.88
C GLY A 80 2.01 -8.14 4.82
N ALA A 81 2.81 -9.04 4.26
CA ALA A 81 2.41 -10.42 4.01
C ALA A 81 3.55 -11.41 4.35
N VAL A 82 3.18 -12.55 4.91
CA VAL A 82 4.08 -13.67 5.17
C VAL A 82 3.76 -14.80 4.22
N TRP A 83 4.81 -15.36 3.62
CA TRP A 83 4.78 -16.48 2.71
C TRP A 83 5.76 -17.56 3.17
N LYS A 84 5.48 -18.81 2.84
CA LYS A 84 6.49 -19.88 2.85
C LYS A 84 7.44 -19.68 1.67
N THR A 85 8.67 -20.18 1.77
CA THR A 85 9.64 -20.19 0.65
C THR A 85 9.12 -20.94 -0.58
N ASN A 86 8.23 -21.93 -0.40
CA ASN A 86 7.53 -22.61 -1.49
C ASN A 86 6.36 -21.81 -2.11
N GLY A 87 6.22 -20.52 -1.78
CA GLY A 87 5.20 -19.63 -2.34
C GLY A 87 3.82 -19.73 -1.70
N ARG A 88 3.62 -20.57 -0.67
CA ARG A 88 2.32 -20.64 0.03
C ARG A 88 2.09 -19.41 0.91
N PHE A 89 0.97 -18.70 0.71
CA PHE A 89 0.54 -17.62 1.59
C PHE A 89 0.29 -18.13 3.02
N VAL A 90 0.81 -17.40 4.01
CA VAL A 90 0.62 -17.71 5.44
C VAL A 90 -0.40 -16.76 6.05
N GLY A 91 -0.28 -15.45 5.80
CA GLY A 91 -1.17 -14.45 6.36
C GLY A 91 -0.59 -13.04 6.36
N PRO A 92 -1.38 -12.03 6.80
CA PRO A 92 -0.91 -10.66 6.93
C PRO A 92 0.10 -10.50 8.08
N LEU A 93 0.95 -9.48 7.98
CA LEU A 93 1.93 -9.11 9.01
C LEU A 93 1.77 -7.66 9.44
N SER A 94 1.34 -7.41 10.68
CA SER A 94 1.37 -6.06 11.26
C SER A 94 2.80 -5.54 11.39
N ALA A 95 3.04 -4.25 11.12
CA ALA A 95 4.39 -3.65 11.14
C ALA A 95 5.16 -3.85 12.47
N PRO A 96 4.54 -3.83 13.67
CA PRO A 96 5.24 -4.15 14.91
C PRO A 96 5.91 -5.53 14.94
N ASN A 97 5.38 -6.49 14.17
CA ASN A 97 5.89 -7.86 14.13
C ASN A 97 7.04 -8.06 13.12
N THR A 98 7.44 -7.01 12.38
CA THR A 98 8.55 -7.08 11.40
C THR A 98 9.87 -7.51 12.05
N ASN A 99 10.16 -7.02 13.26
CA ASN A 99 11.42 -7.31 13.97
C ASN A 99 11.64 -8.80 14.23
N LYS A 100 10.56 -9.57 14.42
CA LYS A 100 10.62 -11.03 14.58
C LYS A 100 11.28 -11.72 13.39
N TYR A 101 11.02 -11.22 12.18
CA TYR A 101 11.59 -11.78 10.96
C TYR A 101 12.95 -11.19 10.63
N LEU A 102 13.20 -9.92 10.95
CA LEU A 102 14.51 -9.31 10.81
C LEU A 102 15.57 -10.01 11.68
N ALA A 103 15.21 -10.47 12.88
CA ALA A 103 16.13 -11.21 13.76
C ALA A 103 16.55 -12.59 13.19
N GLN A 104 15.77 -13.14 12.25
CA GLN A 104 15.99 -14.45 11.63
C GLN A 104 16.37 -14.34 10.15
N LYS A 105 16.68 -13.11 9.68
CA LYS A 105 16.85 -12.86 8.25
C LYS A 105 18.11 -13.54 7.72
N THR A 106 17.98 -14.18 6.58
CA THR A 106 19.11 -14.58 5.74
C THR A 106 19.45 -13.46 4.76
N SER A 107 18.44 -12.75 4.26
CA SER A 107 18.60 -11.58 3.40
C SER A 107 17.46 -10.57 3.60
N SER A 108 17.71 -9.31 3.23
CA SER A 108 16.67 -8.29 3.17
C SER A 108 16.99 -7.24 2.10
N ARG A 109 15.98 -6.80 1.35
CA ARG A 109 16.08 -5.72 0.37
C ARG A 109 14.74 -4.98 0.27
N TYR A 110 14.72 -3.81 -0.34
CA TYR A 110 13.44 -3.24 -0.80
C TYR A 110 13.11 -3.81 -2.17
N ASP A 111 11.87 -4.24 -2.35
CA ASP A 111 11.34 -4.82 -3.58
C ASP A 111 10.07 -4.05 -3.94
N ASN A 112 10.16 -3.23 -4.99
CA ASN A 112 9.11 -2.33 -5.46
C ASN A 112 8.40 -1.55 -4.33
N GLY A 113 9.23 -0.88 -3.51
CA GLY A 113 8.78 0.00 -2.43
C GLY A 113 8.63 -0.67 -1.05
N GLU A 114 8.45 -1.99 -0.97
CA GLU A 114 8.26 -2.68 0.32
C GLU A 114 9.51 -3.41 0.82
N LEU A 115 9.68 -3.47 2.14
CA LEU A 115 10.77 -4.22 2.75
C LEU A 115 10.52 -5.73 2.59
N ARG A 116 11.32 -6.37 1.77
CA ARG A 116 11.32 -7.83 1.58
C ARG A 116 12.39 -8.47 2.45
N ILE A 117 11.99 -9.44 3.27
CA ILE A 117 12.85 -10.19 4.19
C ILE A 117 12.75 -11.68 3.83
N GLU A 118 13.88 -12.35 3.70
CA GLU A 118 13.94 -13.80 3.60
C GLU A 118 14.47 -14.39 4.91
N THR A 119 13.87 -15.51 5.33
CA THR A 119 14.40 -16.39 6.38
C THR A 119 14.62 -17.77 5.78
N SER A 120 15.09 -18.73 6.57
CA SER A 120 15.25 -20.12 6.12
C SER A 120 13.96 -20.75 5.58
N ASP A 121 12.79 -20.31 6.05
CA ASP A 121 11.51 -20.91 5.72
C ASP A 121 10.40 -19.91 5.32
N ARG A 122 10.67 -18.60 5.32
CA ARG A 122 9.71 -17.55 4.94
C ARG A 122 10.25 -16.55 3.93
N ILE A 123 9.31 -15.98 3.18
CA ILE A 123 9.47 -14.71 2.46
C ILE A 123 8.44 -13.76 3.04
N VAL A 124 8.88 -12.58 3.46
CA VAL A 124 8.05 -11.59 4.14
C VAL A 124 8.14 -10.27 3.39
N TYR A 125 6.99 -9.69 3.08
CA TYR A 125 6.89 -8.28 2.72
C TYR A 125 6.39 -7.55 3.96
N ALA A 126 7.10 -6.52 4.38
CA ALA A 126 6.88 -5.80 5.63
C ALA A 126 6.74 -4.30 5.37
N GLN A 127 5.99 -3.65 6.26
CA GLN A 127 5.88 -2.19 6.30
C GLN A 127 6.83 -1.66 7.37
N ASP A 128 7.49 -0.56 7.06
CA ASP A 128 8.37 0.17 7.97
C ASP A 128 8.33 1.68 7.70
N SER A 129 9.01 2.46 8.54
CA SER A 129 9.09 3.92 8.38
C SER A 129 9.66 4.34 7.04
N LYS A 130 10.63 3.61 6.49
CA LYS A 130 11.25 3.97 5.20
C LYS A 130 10.31 3.74 4.02
N THR A 131 9.52 2.67 4.06
CA THR A 131 8.43 2.39 3.11
C THR A 131 7.42 3.53 3.13
N PHE A 132 7.00 3.96 4.32
CA PHE A 132 6.06 5.08 4.48
C PHE A 132 6.63 6.40 3.99
N LYS A 133 7.88 6.73 4.36
CA LYS A 133 8.55 7.94 3.89
C LYS A 133 8.53 8.06 2.37
N ARG A 134 8.92 7.00 1.64
CA ARG A 134 8.94 7.00 0.17
C ARG A 134 7.56 7.21 -0.45
N ARG A 135 6.53 6.61 0.12
CA ARG A 135 5.15 6.74 -0.36
C ARG A 135 4.61 8.16 -0.15
N LEU A 136 4.97 8.78 0.97
CA LEU A 136 4.65 10.18 1.25
C LEU A 136 5.40 11.13 0.32
N GLU A 137 6.69 10.87 0.05
CA GLU A 137 7.49 11.61 -0.95
C GLU A 137 6.91 11.46 -2.38
N LEU A 138 6.37 10.28 -2.73
CA LEU A 138 5.65 10.11 -3.99
C LEU A 138 4.38 10.98 -4.03
N MET A 139 3.61 11.04 -2.94
CA MET A 139 2.43 11.90 -2.85
C MET A 139 2.79 13.39 -3.00
N ASP A 140 3.95 13.82 -2.49
CA ASP A 140 4.46 15.19 -2.68
C ASP A 140 4.69 15.52 -4.15
N GLY A 141 5.26 14.58 -4.91
CA GLY A 141 5.42 14.72 -6.37
C GLY A 141 4.10 14.91 -7.12
N TYR A 142 2.98 14.55 -6.48
CA TYR A 142 1.63 14.74 -6.98
C TYR A 142 0.87 15.88 -6.32
N ASN A 143 1.47 16.66 -5.40
CA ASN A 143 0.79 17.69 -4.64
C ASN A 143 -0.48 17.17 -3.93
N LEU A 144 -0.39 15.97 -3.34
CA LEU A 144 -1.47 15.37 -2.55
C LEU A 144 -1.20 15.53 -1.06
N ASP A 145 -2.21 15.93 -0.30
CA ASP A 145 -2.04 16.22 1.12
C ASP A 145 -2.81 15.27 2.04
N ASN A 146 -3.75 14.46 1.56
CA ASN A 146 -4.54 13.59 2.45
C ASN A 146 -4.10 12.13 2.37
N VAL A 147 -3.70 11.58 3.52
CA VAL A 147 -3.27 10.20 3.69
C VAL A 147 -4.04 9.57 4.85
N GLY A 148 -4.31 8.27 4.73
CA GLY A 148 -4.82 7.43 5.81
C GLY A 148 -4.18 6.06 5.78
N GLY A 149 -4.66 5.13 6.61
CA GLY A 149 -4.13 3.77 6.53
C GLY A 149 -4.95 2.70 7.25
N TRP A 150 -4.76 1.46 6.81
CA TRP A 150 -5.45 0.29 7.34
C TRP A 150 -4.50 -0.69 8.02
N ARG A 151 -4.67 -1.06 9.29
CA ARG A 151 -5.47 -0.39 10.32
C ARG A 151 -4.56 0.07 11.44
N GLN A 152 -4.99 1.08 12.19
CA GLN A 152 -4.16 1.79 13.18
C GLN A 152 -3.32 0.87 14.09
N THR A 153 -3.90 -0.22 14.59
CA THR A 153 -3.20 -1.17 15.48
C THR A 153 -2.08 -1.95 14.81
N HIS A 154 -1.91 -1.82 13.50
CA HIS A 154 -0.85 -2.48 12.73
C HIS A 154 0.32 -1.54 12.42
N ALA A 155 0.23 -0.25 12.74
CA ALA A 155 1.33 0.69 12.55
C ALA A 155 2.31 0.67 13.74
N THR A 156 3.56 1.04 13.49
CA THR A 156 4.52 1.36 14.54
C THR A 156 4.52 2.86 14.82
N THR A 157 5.02 3.30 15.98
CA THR A 157 5.28 4.72 16.26
C THR A 157 6.13 5.35 15.16
N GLY A 158 7.16 4.64 14.68
CA GLY A 158 7.99 5.13 13.59
C GLY A 158 7.23 5.39 12.29
N ILE A 159 6.12 4.68 12.00
CA ILE A 159 5.26 4.95 10.85
C ILE A 159 4.42 6.20 11.11
N PHE A 160 3.81 6.32 12.28
CA PHE A 160 3.03 7.51 12.65
C PHE A 160 3.87 8.78 12.62
N ASN A 161 5.12 8.72 13.11
CA ASN A 161 6.03 9.86 13.06
C ASN A 161 6.34 10.31 11.61
N GLN A 162 6.40 9.39 10.64
CA GLN A 162 6.56 9.80 9.23
C GLN A 162 5.34 10.58 8.73
N ILE A 163 4.13 10.11 9.07
CA ILE A 163 2.88 10.78 8.68
C ILE A 163 2.77 12.15 9.35
N GLU A 164 3.08 12.24 10.64
CA GLU A 164 3.05 13.48 11.41
C GLU A 164 4.05 14.51 10.86
N ASN A 165 5.31 14.12 10.66
CA ASN A 165 6.34 15.00 10.11
C ASN A 165 5.97 15.47 8.70
N TRP A 166 5.45 14.57 7.86
CA TRP A 166 5.01 14.92 6.52
C TRP A 166 3.86 15.93 6.57
N LYS A 167 2.92 15.81 7.49
CA LYS A 167 1.81 16.78 7.64
C LYS A 167 2.26 18.18 8.12
N GLN A 168 3.46 18.31 8.67
CA GLN A 168 4.00 19.58 9.17
C GLN A 168 4.95 20.29 8.19
N ARG A 169 5.19 19.71 7.01
CA ARG A 169 6.14 20.22 6.01
C ARG A 169 5.71 21.52 5.34
#